data_AF-A0A9E9C878-F1
#
_entry.id   AF-A0A9E9C878-F1
#
_cell.length_a   1.000
_cell.length_b   1.000
_cell.length_c   1.000
_cell.angle_alpha   90.00
_cell.angle_beta   90.00
_cell.angle_gamma   90.00
#
_symmetry.space_group_name_H-M   'P 1'
#
loop_
_entity.id
_entity.type
_entity.pdbx_description
1 polymer ?
#
loop_
_entity_poly.entity_id
_entity_poly.type
_entity_poly.pdbx_seq_one_letter_code
_entity_poly.pdbx_strand_id
1 'polypeptide(L)'
;MTTQSLDLQPLKIILDTDPGGDDSFAFLWLQSLAKQGLADIVAVTAADGNVHAQHTFVGASKLLQLGGFPDVEVGRGVIGGSNGEVEDAGAIHGADGMGNLSHTLPNSRQTYETARYSDDLLIEKLKQAPGDITLVAIGPLTNLAAAERKSPGVLQLAKEIVIMGGAFEAPGNVTPEAEFNIAFDADAADIVFNHCDRLVVIPLDVTHQLIFTNEMAKRVSAVNSDHPIAQFVVSLCQFMVSTALAFRETRGQAGFLVHDAATLAYLFHPETLLFRRGRVQVETKGKWTRGKTVLDRRHSAKVQPNAWIAMEVDSVNLLAILIEDLKYLIRSTNP
;
A
#
# COMPACT_ATOMS: atom_id res chain seq x y z
N MET A 1 -24.53 17.68 29.09
CA MET A 1 -23.36 16.82 29.35
C MET A 1 -22.42 17.02 28.19
N THR A 2 -21.33 17.72 28.44
CA THR A 2 -20.26 18.01 27.47
C THR A 2 -19.66 16.68 27.00
N THR A 3 -19.80 16.40 25.70
CA THR A 3 -19.02 15.37 25.02
C THR A 3 -17.55 15.80 25.09
N GLN A 4 -16.80 15.21 26.02
CA GLN A 4 -15.34 15.18 25.90
C GLN A 4 -15.03 14.49 24.59
N SER A 5 -14.57 15.25 23.59
CA SER A 5 -13.79 14.68 22.50
C SER A 5 -12.61 14.00 23.17
N LEU A 6 -12.56 12.66 23.11
CA LEU A 6 -11.28 11.99 23.29
C LEU A 6 -10.38 12.57 22.21
N ASP A 7 -9.39 13.36 22.59
CA ASP A 7 -8.26 13.75 21.73
C ASP A 7 -7.52 12.47 21.37
N LEU A 8 -8.06 11.73 20.40
CA LEU A 8 -7.37 10.62 19.77
C LEU A 8 -6.20 11.24 19.02
N GLN A 9 -4.99 11.00 19.51
CA GLN A 9 -3.81 11.43 18.78
C GLN A 9 -3.80 10.75 17.40
N PRO A 10 -3.39 11.48 16.35
CA PRO A 10 -3.32 10.92 15.00
C PRO A 10 -2.42 9.69 14.97
N LEU A 11 -2.81 8.67 14.21
CA LEU A 11 -1.99 7.48 14.03
C LEU A 11 -0.74 7.83 13.21
N LYS A 12 0.44 7.61 13.79
CA LYS A 12 1.71 7.79 13.11
C LYS A 12 1.96 6.66 12.12
N ILE A 13 2.08 7.02 10.85
CA ILE A 13 2.23 6.09 9.74
C ILE A 13 3.54 6.37 9.01
N ILE A 14 4.29 5.31 8.71
CA ILE A 14 5.22 5.31 7.60
C ILE A 14 4.59 4.47 6.49
N LEU A 15 4.48 5.07 5.30
CA LEU A 15 3.99 4.39 4.11
C LEU A 15 5.18 3.88 3.29
N ASP A 16 5.35 2.57 3.20
CA ASP A 16 6.28 1.92 2.28
C ASP A 16 5.51 1.48 1.02
N THR A 17 5.79 2.09 -0.12
CA THR A 17 4.96 2.04 -1.35
C THR A 17 5.83 2.01 -2.60
N ASP A 18 5.29 1.54 -3.71
CA ASP A 18 5.93 1.54 -5.02
C ASP A 18 4.96 2.14 -6.06
N PRO A 19 4.66 3.45 -5.99
CA PRO A 19 3.47 4.05 -6.59
C PRO A 19 3.09 3.53 -7.98
N GLY A 20 2.07 2.67 -7.95
CA GLY A 20 1.23 2.25 -9.06
C GLY A 20 -0.11 2.99 -9.07
N GLY A 21 -1.03 2.43 -9.87
CA GLY A 21 -2.37 2.96 -10.06
C GLY A 21 -3.21 2.93 -8.80
N ASP A 22 -3.20 1.82 -8.06
CA ASP A 22 -3.94 1.66 -6.81
C ASP A 22 -3.18 2.17 -5.59
N ASP A 23 -1.84 2.10 -5.54
CA ASP A 23 -1.04 2.82 -4.53
C ASP A 23 -1.43 4.29 -4.51
N SER A 24 -1.57 4.91 -5.68
CA SER A 24 -1.92 6.33 -5.80
C SER A 24 -3.27 6.63 -5.13
N PHE A 25 -4.24 5.71 -5.19
CA PHE A 25 -5.52 5.85 -4.50
C PHE A 25 -5.38 5.69 -2.98
N ALA A 26 -4.62 4.68 -2.53
CA ALA A 26 -4.33 4.50 -1.10
C ALA A 26 -3.57 5.72 -0.53
N PHE A 27 -2.56 6.22 -1.25
CA PHE A 27 -1.78 7.39 -0.88
C PHE A 27 -2.66 8.63 -0.72
N LEU A 28 -3.51 8.92 -1.71
CA LEU A 28 -4.46 10.03 -1.62
C LEU A 28 -5.45 9.84 -0.47
N TRP A 29 -5.92 8.61 -0.23
CA TRP A 29 -6.79 8.35 0.93
C TRP A 29 -6.07 8.61 2.25
N LEU A 30 -4.82 8.17 2.41
CA LEU A 30 -3.99 8.47 3.58
C LEU A 30 -3.81 9.97 3.79
N GLN A 31 -3.56 10.74 2.73
CA GLN A 31 -3.48 12.19 2.79
C GLN A 31 -4.79 12.85 3.20
N SER A 32 -5.93 12.30 2.78
CA SER A 32 -7.24 12.74 3.24
C SER A 32 -7.40 12.53 4.74
N LEU A 33 -7.09 11.32 5.23
CA LEU A 33 -7.14 10.98 6.65
C LEU A 33 -6.20 11.86 7.48
N ALA A 34 -5.03 12.21 6.94
CA ALA A 34 -4.10 13.14 7.57
C ALA A 34 -4.66 14.57 7.65
N LYS A 35 -5.30 15.07 6.59
CA LYS A 35 -5.99 16.38 6.63
C LYS A 35 -7.16 16.41 7.61
N GLN A 36 -7.79 15.26 7.86
CA GLN A 36 -8.84 15.10 8.87
C GLN A 36 -8.29 15.02 10.31
N GLY A 37 -6.96 14.99 10.48
CA GLY A 37 -6.32 14.85 11.79
C GLY A 37 -6.35 13.43 12.36
N LEU A 38 -6.68 12.43 11.54
CA LEU A 38 -6.74 11.02 11.95
C LEU A 38 -5.39 10.30 11.78
N ALA A 39 -4.56 10.75 10.84
CA ALA A 39 -3.25 10.19 10.54
C ALA A 39 -2.15 11.26 10.59
N ASP A 40 -0.94 10.83 10.92
CA ASP A 40 0.30 11.61 10.83
C ASP A 40 1.28 10.85 9.93
N ILE A 41 1.56 11.39 8.74
CA ILE A 41 2.47 10.75 7.77
C ILE A 41 3.90 11.14 8.15
N VAL A 42 4.55 10.29 8.93
CA VAL A 42 5.87 10.54 9.51
C VAL A 42 6.99 10.48 8.46
N ALA A 43 6.85 9.56 7.51
CA ALA A 43 7.76 9.39 6.38
C ALA A 43 7.08 8.55 5.29
N VAL A 44 7.66 8.58 4.10
CA VAL A 44 7.31 7.67 3.01
C VAL A 44 8.58 6.99 2.54
N THR A 45 8.52 5.70 2.23
CA THR A 45 9.64 4.96 1.65
C THR A 45 9.21 4.38 0.32
N ALA A 46 9.96 4.69 -0.74
CA ALA A 46 9.67 4.18 -2.07
C ALA A 46 10.41 2.85 -2.28
N ALA A 47 9.71 1.80 -2.69
CA ALA A 47 10.29 0.52 -3.07
C ALA A 47 10.48 0.42 -4.59
N ASP A 48 11.34 -0.50 -5.01
CA ASP A 48 11.35 -1.01 -6.39
C ASP A 48 10.23 -2.05 -6.51
N GLY A 49 9.46 -2.03 -7.59
CA GLY A 49 8.25 -2.85 -7.70
C GLY A 49 7.48 -2.61 -9.00
N ASN A 50 6.31 -1.98 -8.90
CA ASN A 50 5.43 -1.69 -10.05
C ASN A 50 6.15 -1.03 -11.22
N VAL A 51 7.08 -0.13 -10.93
CA VAL A 51 8.06 0.44 -11.86
C VAL A 51 9.41 0.57 -11.16
N HIS A 52 10.47 0.86 -11.91
CA HIS A 52 11.81 1.02 -11.35
C HIS A 52 11.85 2.07 -10.23
N ALA A 53 12.64 1.81 -9.17
CA ALA A 53 12.72 2.59 -7.93
C ALA A 53 12.83 4.13 -8.09
N GLN A 54 13.44 4.60 -9.18
CA GLN A 54 13.50 6.04 -9.46
C GLN A 54 12.11 6.62 -9.81
N HIS A 55 11.30 5.89 -10.58
CA HIS A 55 9.94 6.29 -10.93
C HIS A 55 9.02 6.23 -9.72
N THR A 56 9.10 5.19 -8.90
CA THR A 56 8.30 5.07 -7.66
C THR A 56 8.65 6.19 -6.68
N PHE A 57 9.94 6.51 -6.49
CA PHE A 57 10.39 7.63 -5.67
C PHE A 57 9.85 8.98 -6.16
N VAL A 58 10.02 9.25 -7.47
CA VAL A 58 9.48 10.47 -8.08
C VAL A 58 7.98 10.50 -7.88
N GLY A 59 7.32 9.34 -7.97
CA GLY A 59 5.90 9.25 -7.87
C GLY A 59 5.34 9.56 -6.49
N ALA A 60 5.91 8.94 -5.46
CA ALA A 60 5.59 9.23 -4.07
C ALA A 60 5.79 10.72 -3.75
N SER A 61 6.89 11.28 -4.23
CA SER A 61 7.22 12.70 -4.01
C SER A 61 6.23 13.65 -4.70
N LYS A 62 5.78 13.32 -5.91
CA LYS A 62 4.77 14.10 -6.64
C LYS A 62 3.38 13.99 -5.99
N LEU A 63 3.00 12.81 -5.51
CA LEU A 63 1.76 12.59 -4.78
C LEU A 63 1.72 13.38 -3.47
N LEU A 64 2.83 13.42 -2.71
CA LEU A 64 2.96 14.28 -1.53
C LEU A 64 2.77 15.76 -1.87
N GLN A 65 3.40 16.24 -2.94
CA GLN A 65 3.24 17.62 -3.38
C GLN A 65 1.79 17.92 -3.82
N LEU A 66 1.14 17.00 -4.51
CA LEU A 66 -0.26 17.11 -4.94
C LEU A 66 -1.23 17.17 -3.75
N GLY A 67 -0.99 16.34 -2.73
CA GLY A 67 -1.80 16.28 -1.51
C GLY A 67 -1.63 17.45 -0.54
N GLY A 68 -0.56 18.22 -0.69
CA GLY A 68 -0.20 19.31 0.22
C GLY A 68 0.67 18.88 1.40
N PHE A 69 1.45 17.80 1.24
CA PHE A 69 2.39 17.28 2.24
C PHE A 69 3.85 17.31 1.74
N PRO A 70 4.34 18.44 1.18
CA PRO A 70 5.64 18.47 0.49
C PRO A 70 6.85 18.28 1.40
N ASP A 71 6.67 18.43 2.72
CA ASP A 71 7.75 18.39 3.71
C ASP A 71 7.92 16.99 4.34
N VAL A 72 7.05 16.03 4.00
CA VAL A 72 7.22 14.63 4.41
C VAL A 72 8.38 14.02 3.64
N GLU A 73 9.39 13.52 4.36
CA GLU A 73 10.60 12.92 3.78
C GLU A 73 10.27 11.62 3.02
N VAL A 74 10.80 11.50 1.81
CA VAL A 74 10.74 10.27 1.00
C VAL A 74 12.11 9.60 0.98
N GLY A 75 12.16 8.34 1.40
CA GLY A 75 13.32 7.47 1.23
C GLY A 75 13.36 6.84 -0.16
N ARG A 76 14.54 6.74 -0.77
CA ARG A 76 14.74 6.01 -2.03
C ARG A 76 14.94 4.52 -1.78
N GLY A 77 14.41 3.70 -2.68
CA GLY A 77 14.42 2.25 -2.52
C GLY A 77 15.80 1.62 -2.41
N VAL A 78 15.86 0.54 -1.64
CA VAL A 78 16.99 -0.38 -1.67
C VAL A 78 16.84 -1.25 -2.92
N ILE A 79 17.84 -1.20 -3.81
CA ILE A 79 17.83 -1.94 -5.07
C ILE A 79 18.29 -3.38 -4.85
N GLY A 80 17.81 -4.31 -5.68
CA GLY A 80 18.27 -5.70 -5.73
C GLY A 80 17.38 -6.70 -5.01
N GLY A 81 16.11 -6.33 -4.75
CA GLY A 81 15.11 -7.25 -4.20
C GLY A 81 14.58 -8.24 -5.24
N SER A 82 14.40 -7.81 -6.49
CA SER A 82 14.07 -8.73 -7.58
C SER A 82 15.29 -9.54 -7.99
N ASN A 83 15.17 -10.86 -7.98
CA ASN A 83 16.17 -11.79 -8.55
C ASN A 83 16.17 -11.76 -10.10
N GLY A 84 15.46 -10.81 -10.72
CA GLY A 84 15.26 -10.72 -12.17
C GLY A 84 14.24 -11.73 -12.71
N GLU A 85 13.54 -12.46 -11.83
CA GLU A 85 12.50 -13.43 -12.20
C GLU A 85 11.12 -12.79 -12.38
N VAL A 86 10.89 -11.65 -11.72
CA VAL A 86 9.66 -10.86 -11.81
C VAL A 86 10.02 -9.54 -12.48
N GLU A 87 9.43 -9.30 -13.65
CA GLU A 87 9.51 -8.02 -14.37
C GLU A 87 8.66 -6.96 -13.65
N ASP A 88 8.94 -5.68 -13.91
CA ASP A 88 8.07 -4.61 -13.41
C ASP A 88 6.65 -4.71 -13.98
N ALA A 89 5.70 -4.05 -13.32
CA ALA A 89 4.29 -4.02 -13.70
C ALA A 89 3.95 -2.78 -14.56
N GLY A 90 4.92 -2.22 -15.28
CA GLY A 90 4.71 -1.02 -16.11
C GLY A 90 3.68 -1.22 -17.23
N ALA A 91 3.44 -2.46 -17.66
CA ALA A 91 2.36 -2.79 -18.60
C ALA A 91 0.95 -2.57 -18.01
N ILE A 92 0.81 -2.67 -16.69
CA ILE A 92 -0.45 -2.51 -15.96
C ILE A 92 -0.61 -1.06 -15.50
N HIS A 93 0.45 -0.48 -14.92
CA HIS A 93 0.43 0.84 -14.29
C HIS A 93 0.92 1.98 -15.18
N GLY A 94 1.35 1.71 -16.41
CA GLY A 94 1.98 2.69 -17.30
C GLY A 94 3.48 2.83 -17.04
N ALA A 95 4.20 3.43 -18.01
CA ALA A 95 5.66 3.46 -17.99
C ALA A 95 6.24 4.34 -16.85
N ASP A 96 5.42 5.20 -16.25
CA ASP A 96 5.78 6.04 -15.12
C ASP A 96 5.15 5.61 -13.78
N GLY A 97 4.44 4.48 -13.76
CA GLY A 97 3.70 3.99 -12.59
C GLY A 97 2.37 4.70 -12.31
N MET A 98 2.00 5.72 -13.09
CA MET A 98 0.81 6.56 -12.85
C MET A 98 -0.08 6.72 -14.08
N GLY A 99 -0.18 5.68 -14.90
CA GLY A 99 -0.95 5.73 -16.13
C GLY A 99 -0.42 6.73 -17.16
N ASN A 100 0.89 6.99 -17.15
CA ASN A 100 1.56 8.01 -17.96
C ASN A 100 1.15 9.45 -17.62
N LEU A 101 0.62 9.68 -16.42
CA LEU A 101 0.10 10.99 -15.96
C LEU A 101 1.08 11.75 -15.06
N SER A 102 2.25 11.21 -14.73
CA SER A 102 3.18 11.86 -13.80
C SER A 102 3.59 13.27 -14.26
N HIS A 103 3.59 13.54 -15.57
CA HIS A 103 3.88 14.85 -16.14
C HIS A 103 2.78 15.91 -15.85
N THR A 104 1.57 15.48 -15.50
CA THR A 104 0.47 16.38 -15.10
C THR A 104 0.53 16.77 -13.63
N LEU A 105 1.33 16.06 -12.83
CA LEU A 105 1.46 16.29 -11.41
C LEU A 105 2.47 17.41 -11.11
N PRO A 106 2.32 18.11 -9.97
CA PRO A 106 3.31 19.08 -9.51
C PRO A 106 4.72 18.49 -9.42
N ASN A 107 5.74 19.31 -9.64
CA ASN A 107 7.12 18.87 -9.50
C ASN A 107 7.46 18.52 -8.04
N SER A 108 8.25 17.46 -7.86
CA SER A 108 8.80 17.07 -6.56
C SER A 108 9.78 18.14 -6.04
N ARG A 109 9.82 18.34 -4.71
CA ARG A 109 10.89 19.10 -4.02
C ARG A 109 12.09 18.24 -3.64
N GLN A 110 11.98 16.92 -3.80
CA GLN A 110 12.96 15.92 -3.39
C GLN A 110 13.63 15.29 -4.60
N THR A 111 14.94 15.05 -4.49
CA THR A 111 15.82 14.57 -5.57
C THR A 111 16.32 13.16 -5.25
N TYR A 112 16.11 12.22 -6.17
CA TYR A 112 16.41 10.80 -5.98
C TYR A 112 17.89 10.53 -5.66
N GLU A 113 18.80 11.21 -6.34
CA GLU A 113 20.25 10.99 -6.23
C GLU A 113 20.80 11.35 -4.85
N THR A 114 20.19 12.36 -4.20
CA THR A 114 20.59 12.86 -2.87
C THR A 114 19.69 12.38 -1.74
N ALA A 115 18.58 11.72 -2.07
CA ALA A 115 17.66 11.18 -1.07
C ALA A 115 18.33 10.07 -0.25
N ARG A 116 17.95 9.98 1.01
CA ARG A 116 18.36 8.90 1.91
C ARG A 116 17.74 7.58 1.44
N TYR A 117 18.44 6.46 1.67
CA TYR A 117 17.83 5.15 1.46
C TYR A 117 16.70 4.87 2.45
N SER A 118 15.69 4.15 1.97
CA SER A 118 14.48 3.78 2.71
C SER A 118 14.78 2.96 3.97
N ASP A 119 15.77 2.05 3.93
CA ASP A 119 16.18 1.26 5.09
C ASP A 119 16.73 2.15 6.23
N ASP A 120 17.58 3.13 5.91
CA ASP A 120 18.09 4.11 6.87
C ASP A 120 17.00 5.01 7.44
N LEU A 121 16.05 5.42 6.59
CA LEU A 121 14.91 6.23 7.05
C LEU A 121 14.02 5.44 8.01
N LEU A 122 13.67 4.20 7.67
CA LEU A 122 12.91 3.28 8.54
C LEU A 122 13.61 3.09 9.87
N ILE A 123 14.92 2.79 9.86
CA ILE A 123 15.69 2.57 11.09
C ILE A 123 15.68 3.81 11.98
N GLU A 124 15.89 5.00 11.42
CA GLU A 124 15.86 6.24 12.20
C GLU A 124 14.49 6.44 12.84
N LYS A 125 13.41 6.45 12.05
CA LYS A 125 12.07 6.79 12.55
C LYS A 125 11.58 5.78 13.59
N LEU A 126 11.77 4.48 13.35
CA LEU A 126 11.36 3.43 14.29
C LEU A 126 12.14 3.50 15.63
N LYS A 127 13.41 3.89 15.61
CA LYS A 127 14.20 4.10 16.84
C LYS A 127 13.82 5.38 17.58
N GLN A 128 13.36 6.41 16.87
CA GLN A 128 12.90 7.66 17.47
C GLN A 128 11.56 7.50 18.21
N ALA A 129 10.68 6.62 17.74
CA ALA A 129 9.37 6.38 18.35
C ALA A 129 8.99 4.89 18.44
N PRO A 130 9.71 4.08 19.24
CA PRO A 130 9.42 2.66 19.40
C PRO A 130 8.00 2.40 19.94
N GLY A 131 7.26 1.50 19.30
CA GLY A 131 5.90 1.09 19.65
C GLY A 131 4.81 2.07 19.23
N ASP A 132 5.17 3.19 18.59
CA ASP A 132 4.23 4.28 18.27
C ASP A 132 3.90 4.36 16.77
N ILE A 133 4.84 3.98 15.90
CA ILE A 133 4.70 4.06 14.44
C ILE A 133 4.10 2.77 13.88
N THR A 134 3.03 2.88 13.10
CA THR A 134 2.51 1.81 12.24
C THR A 134 3.20 1.86 10.88
N LEU A 135 3.74 0.73 10.41
CA LEU A 135 4.23 0.60 9.04
C LEU A 135 3.09 0.10 8.15
N VAL A 136 2.79 0.83 7.08
CA VAL A 136 1.87 0.39 6.02
C VAL A 136 2.72 0.07 4.80
N ALA A 137 2.93 -1.20 4.53
CA ALA A 137 3.73 -1.69 3.41
C ALA A 137 2.80 -2.20 2.30
N ILE A 138 2.72 -1.43 1.23
CA ILE A 138 1.87 -1.70 0.06
C ILE A 138 2.66 -2.02 -1.21
N GLY A 139 4.00 -2.04 -1.11
CA GLY A 139 4.89 -2.55 -2.15
C GLY A 139 5.73 -3.76 -1.72
N PRO A 140 6.73 -4.15 -2.52
CA PRO A 140 7.65 -5.22 -2.16
C PRO A 140 8.41 -4.95 -0.86
N LEU A 141 8.54 -5.98 -0.02
CA LEU A 141 9.06 -5.86 1.35
C LEU A 141 10.59 -5.67 1.46
N THR A 142 11.25 -5.35 0.36
CA THR A 142 12.70 -5.18 0.21
C THR A 142 13.27 -4.16 1.18
N ASN A 143 12.61 -3.00 1.32
CA ASN A 143 13.04 -1.91 2.21
C ASN A 143 13.01 -2.36 3.69
N LEU A 144 11.92 -3.02 4.10
CA LEU A 144 11.75 -3.51 5.48
C LEU A 144 12.77 -4.60 5.80
N ALA A 145 13.00 -5.55 4.88
CA ALA A 145 14.00 -6.59 5.08
C ALA A 145 15.43 -6.03 5.09
N ALA A 146 15.72 -5.02 4.28
CA ALA A 146 17.01 -4.31 4.32
C ALA A 146 17.22 -3.61 5.66
N ALA A 147 16.19 -2.93 6.18
CA ALA A 147 16.24 -2.31 7.50
C ALA A 147 16.52 -3.34 8.61
N GLU A 148 15.82 -4.48 8.59
CA GLU A 148 16.02 -5.58 9.55
C GLU A 148 17.41 -6.20 9.44
N ARG A 149 17.93 -6.43 8.23
CA ARG A 149 19.30 -6.94 8.03
C ARG A 149 20.36 -5.98 8.58
N LYS A 150 20.17 -4.67 8.39
CA LYS A 150 21.11 -3.64 8.80
C LYS A 150 21.03 -3.32 10.30
N SER A 151 19.84 -3.42 10.89
CA SER A 151 19.60 -3.21 12.31
C SER A 151 18.65 -4.30 12.85
N PRO A 152 19.15 -5.51 13.17
CA PRO A 152 18.31 -6.60 13.65
C PRO A 152 17.42 -6.22 14.84
N GLY A 153 16.15 -6.62 14.79
CA GLY A 153 15.10 -6.29 15.75
C GLY A 153 14.41 -4.95 15.50
N VAL A 154 14.78 -4.18 14.48
CA VAL A 154 14.19 -2.85 14.23
C VAL A 154 12.72 -2.94 13.85
N LEU A 155 12.29 -3.99 13.13
CA LEU A 155 10.88 -4.18 12.79
C LEU A 155 10.00 -4.43 14.02
N GLN A 156 10.57 -4.94 15.12
CA GLN A 156 9.86 -5.10 16.40
C GLN A 156 9.64 -3.77 17.13
N LEU A 157 10.25 -2.68 16.67
CA LEU A 157 9.97 -1.34 17.19
C LEU A 157 8.72 -0.74 16.55
N ALA A 158 8.19 -1.31 15.46
CA ALA A 158 6.90 -0.89 14.93
C ALA A 158 5.77 -1.26 15.90
N LYS A 159 4.75 -0.38 15.97
CA LYS A 159 3.49 -0.67 16.66
C LYS A 159 2.86 -1.92 16.07
N GLU A 160 2.70 -1.92 14.75
CA GLU A 160 2.31 -3.05 13.90
C GLU A 160 2.80 -2.81 12.47
N ILE A 161 2.78 -3.86 11.65
CA ILE A 161 3.09 -3.80 10.22
C ILE A 161 1.88 -4.33 9.44
N VAL A 162 1.27 -3.47 8.65
CA VAL A 162 0.14 -3.79 7.78
C VAL A 162 0.66 -3.96 6.36
N ILE A 163 0.48 -5.15 5.80
CA ILE A 163 1.03 -5.57 4.52
C ILE A 163 -0.11 -5.78 3.54
N MET A 164 -0.12 -5.07 2.41
CA MET A 164 -0.85 -5.55 1.23
C MET A 164 0.04 -6.57 0.53
N GLY A 165 -0.44 -7.80 0.46
CA GLY A 165 0.28 -8.84 -0.25
C GLY A 165 -0.13 -10.25 0.16
N GLY A 166 0.30 -11.21 -0.66
CA GLY A 166 0.00 -12.62 -0.50
C GLY A 166 -1.36 -13.05 -1.05
N ALA A 167 -1.52 -14.36 -1.17
CA ALA A 167 -2.74 -15.04 -1.60
C ALA A 167 -2.82 -16.39 -0.89
N PHE A 168 -3.97 -16.72 -0.30
CA PHE A 168 -4.13 -17.94 0.51
C PHE A 168 -5.15 -18.93 -0.05
N GLU A 169 -6.33 -18.46 -0.41
CA GLU A 169 -7.41 -19.19 -1.10
C GLU A 169 -7.56 -18.72 -2.55
N ALA A 170 -7.30 -17.43 -2.79
CA ALA A 170 -7.24 -16.87 -4.13
C ALA A 170 -6.01 -17.40 -4.90
N PRO A 171 -6.07 -17.47 -6.24
CA PRO A 171 -4.86 -17.64 -7.05
C PRO A 171 -3.94 -16.42 -6.89
N GLY A 172 -2.67 -16.60 -7.21
CA GLY A 172 -1.74 -15.49 -7.39
C GLY A 172 -2.08 -14.63 -8.62
N ASN A 173 -1.52 -13.43 -8.69
CA ASN A 173 -1.70 -12.49 -9.81
C ASN A 173 -0.45 -12.38 -10.70
N VAL A 174 0.75 -12.77 -10.23
CA VAL A 174 1.98 -12.79 -11.03
C VAL A 174 2.41 -14.20 -11.42
N THR A 175 2.22 -15.16 -10.52
CA THR A 175 2.30 -16.60 -10.84
C THR A 175 1.01 -17.28 -10.39
N PRO A 176 0.75 -18.56 -10.75
CA PRO A 176 -0.46 -19.23 -10.28
C PRO A 176 -0.63 -19.24 -8.76
N GLU A 177 0.47 -19.14 -7.99
CA GLU A 177 0.49 -19.36 -6.54
C GLU A 177 1.05 -18.17 -5.75
N ALA A 178 1.50 -17.10 -6.41
CA ALA A 178 2.15 -15.96 -5.76
C ALA A 178 1.54 -14.63 -6.18
N GLU A 179 1.36 -13.77 -5.18
CA GLU A 179 1.00 -12.37 -5.32
C GLU A 179 2.27 -11.53 -5.61
N PHE A 180 2.13 -10.47 -6.40
CA PHE A 180 3.21 -9.63 -6.92
C PHE A 180 4.20 -9.13 -5.84
N ASN A 181 3.75 -8.42 -4.81
CA ASN A 181 4.61 -7.85 -3.77
C ASN A 181 5.45 -8.90 -3.05
N ILE A 182 4.85 -10.06 -2.74
CA ILE A 182 5.57 -11.17 -2.11
C ILE A 182 6.49 -11.88 -3.10
N ALA A 183 6.09 -12.04 -4.36
CA ALA A 183 6.89 -12.70 -5.38
C ALA A 183 8.11 -11.87 -5.81
N PHE A 184 7.96 -10.54 -5.85
CA PHE A 184 8.99 -9.60 -6.29
C PHE A 184 10.27 -9.75 -5.45
N ASP A 185 10.13 -9.85 -4.12
CA ASP A 185 11.23 -10.20 -3.22
C ASP A 185 10.76 -11.20 -2.14
N ALA A 186 10.63 -12.47 -2.54
CA ALA A 186 10.20 -13.55 -1.65
C ALA A 186 11.14 -13.77 -0.46
N ASP A 187 12.44 -13.47 -0.61
CA ASP A 187 13.41 -13.63 0.47
C ASP A 187 13.27 -12.48 1.50
N ALA A 188 13.01 -11.25 1.05
CA ALA A 188 12.64 -10.16 1.93
C ALA A 188 11.33 -10.41 2.66
N ALA A 189 10.31 -10.92 1.95
CA ALA A 189 9.06 -11.27 2.58
C ALA A 189 9.25 -12.34 3.68
N ASP A 190 10.01 -13.41 3.42
CA ASP A 190 10.34 -14.41 4.45
C ASP A 190 11.04 -13.77 5.66
N ILE A 191 11.95 -12.82 5.46
CA ILE A 191 12.57 -12.08 6.56
C ILE A 191 11.50 -11.33 7.37
N VAL A 192 10.67 -10.51 6.74
CA VAL A 192 9.65 -9.72 7.46
C VAL A 192 8.69 -10.60 8.24
N PHE A 193 8.19 -11.68 7.62
CA PHE A 193 7.26 -12.62 8.25
C PHE A 193 7.86 -13.36 9.46
N ASN A 194 9.18 -13.52 9.54
CA ASN A 194 9.84 -14.20 10.65
C ASN A 194 10.37 -13.26 11.76
N HIS A 195 10.44 -11.95 11.53
CA HIS A 195 11.08 -11.00 12.47
C HIS A 195 10.12 -10.05 13.20
N CYS A 196 8.82 -10.08 12.88
CA CYS A 196 7.77 -9.37 13.62
C CYS A 196 6.55 -10.28 13.83
N ASP A 197 5.92 -10.18 15.00
CA ASP A 197 4.71 -10.93 15.36
C ASP A 197 3.43 -10.07 15.35
N ARG A 198 3.54 -8.76 15.11
CA ARG A 198 2.42 -7.83 14.98
C ARG A 198 2.15 -7.50 13.52
N LEU A 199 2.02 -8.56 12.73
CA LEU A 199 1.71 -8.46 11.30
C LEU A 199 0.21 -8.53 11.06
N VAL A 200 -0.24 -7.73 10.10
CA VAL A 200 -1.56 -7.76 9.52
C VAL A 200 -1.37 -7.90 8.01
N VAL A 201 -2.03 -8.89 7.41
CA VAL A 201 -1.89 -9.22 6.00
C VAL A 201 -3.23 -9.01 5.32
N ILE A 202 -3.22 -8.21 4.26
CA ILE A 202 -4.35 -7.88 3.41
C ILE A 202 -4.11 -8.51 2.04
N PRO A 203 -4.54 -9.77 1.83
CA PRO A 203 -4.18 -10.54 0.65
C PRO A 203 -5.16 -10.36 -0.52
N LEU A 204 -4.84 -11.00 -1.66
CA LEU A 204 -5.71 -11.09 -2.84
C LEU A 204 -7.08 -11.71 -2.54
N ASP A 205 -7.21 -12.52 -1.49
CA ASP A 205 -8.47 -13.11 -1.04
C ASP A 205 -9.57 -12.06 -0.80
N VAL A 206 -9.20 -10.89 -0.27
CA VAL A 206 -10.12 -9.78 -0.03
C VAL A 206 -10.00 -8.69 -1.09
N THR A 207 -8.78 -8.37 -1.53
CA THR A 207 -8.56 -7.20 -2.40
C THR A 207 -9.10 -7.39 -3.82
N HIS A 208 -9.21 -8.63 -4.32
CA HIS A 208 -9.89 -8.93 -5.59
C HIS A 208 -11.38 -8.52 -5.63
N GLN A 209 -11.98 -8.20 -4.47
CA GLN A 209 -13.37 -7.76 -4.37
C GLN A 209 -13.51 -6.23 -4.43
N LEU A 210 -12.41 -5.49 -4.43
CA LEU A 210 -12.38 -4.02 -4.35
C LEU A 210 -12.25 -3.40 -5.74
N ILE A 211 -13.33 -3.50 -6.52
CA ILE A 211 -13.37 -3.00 -7.89
C ILE A 211 -13.86 -1.55 -7.90
N PHE A 212 -12.94 -0.60 -8.08
CA PHE A 212 -13.24 0.82 -8.22
C PHE A 212 -13.58 1.16 -9.68
N THR A 213 -14.66 1.90 -9.90
CA THR A 213 -15.21 2.15 -11.25
C THR A 213 -15.11 3.61 -11.69
N ASN A 214 -15.21 3.84 -12.99
CA ASN A 214 -15.31 5.19 -13.55
C ASN A 214 -16.47 6.01 -12.97
N GLU A 215 -17.58 5.36 -12.60
CA GLU A 215 -18.71 6.03 -11.93
C GLU A 215 -18.33 6.50 -10.52
N MET A 216 -17.59 5.68 -9.77
CA MET A 216 -17.07 6.04 -8.46
C MET A 216 -16.07 7.21 -8.56
N ALA A 217 -15.18 7.21 -9.56
CA ALA A 217 -14.29 8.34 -9.83
C ALA A 217 -15.07 9.65 -10.10
N LYS A 218 -16.13 9.58 -10.91
CA LYS A 218 -17.02 10.73 -11.17
C LYS A 218 -17.73 11.21 -9.91
N ARG A 219 -18.13 10.30 -9.01
CA ARG A 219 -18.73 10.67 -7.72
C ARG A 219 -17.74 11.45 -6.84
N VAL A 220 -16.46 11.08 -6.85
CA VAL A 220 -15.41 11.86 -6.18
C VAL A 220 -15.33 13.25 -6.83
N SER A 221 -15.06 13.31 -8.14
CA SER A 221 -14.83 14.59 -8.84
C SER A 221 -16.02 15.56 -8.82
N ALA A 222 -17.25 15.07 -8.65
CA ALA A 222 -18.45 15.90 -8.63
C ALA A 222 -18.47 16.98 -7.52
N VAL A 223 -17.65 16.82 -6.46
CA VAL A 223 -17.56 17.80 -5.38
C VAL A 223 -16.77 19.04 -5.77
N ASN A 224 -15.72 18.88 -6.58
CA ASN A 224 -14.90 19.97 -7.10
C ASN A 224 -14.10 19.48 -8.32
N SER A 225 -14.72 19.55 -9.51
CA SER A 225 -14.16 18.97 -10.73
C SER A 225 -12.88 19.65 -11.21
N ASP A 226 -12.68 20.90 -10.84
CA ASP A 226 -11.51 21.70 -11.24
C ASP A 226 -10.32 21.49 -10.31
N HIS A 227 -10.51 20.75 -9.20
CA HIS A 227 -9.42 20.44 -8.28
C HIS A 227 -8.40 19.49 -8.95
N PRO A 228 -7.08 19.75 -8.87
CA PRO A 228 -6.06 18.90 -9.51
C PRO A 228 -6.15 17.42 -9.14
N ILE A 229 -6.39 17.11 -7.86
CA ILE A 229 -6.60 15.72 -7.39
C ILE A 229 -7.82 15.08 -8.05
N ALA A 230 -8.92 15.82 -8.25
CA ALA A 230 -10.12 15.28 -8.90
C ALA A 230 -9.84 14.90 -10.36
N GLN A 231 -9.11 15.76 -11.08
CA GLN A 231 -8.70 15.50 -12.47
C GLN A 231 -7.76 14.30 -12.57
N PHE A 232 -6.82 14.18 -11.63
CA PHE A 232 -5.89 13.05 -11.56
C PHE A 232 -6.62 11.73 -11.25
N VAL A 233 -7.49 11.69 -10.23
CA VAL A 233 -8.28 10.49 -9.87
C VAL A 233 -9.12 9.99 -11.05
N VAL A 234 -9.78 10.90 -11.77
CA VAL A 234 -10.59 10.52 -12.94
C VAL A 234 -9.71 9.99 -14.07
N SER A 235 -8.62 10.66 -14.39
CA SER A 235 -7.73 10.26 -15.49
C SER A 235 -7.02 8.94 -15.21
N LEU A 236 -6.51 8.77 -13.98
CA LEU A 236 -5.86 7.55 -13.54
C LEU A 236 -6.86 6.38 -13.51
N CYS A 237 -8.07 6.59 -13.00
CA CYS A 237 -9.11 5.56 -13.04
C CYS A 237 -9.43 5.13 -14.48
N GLN A 238 -9.56 6.07 -15.41
CA GLN A 238 -9.80 5.73 -16.82
C GLN A 238 -8.68 4.88 -17.41
N PHE A 239 -7.42 5.23 -17.14
CA PHE A 239 -6.26 4.46 -17.55
C PHE A 239 -6.31 3.04 -16.95
N MET A 240 -6.45 2.93 -15.63
CA MET A 240 -6.44 1.65 -14.92
C MET A 240 -7.61 0.75 -15.31
N VAL A 241 -8.80 1.31 -15.55
CA VAL A 241 -9.94 0.54 -16.08
C VAL A 241 -9.63 -0.02 -17.46
N SER A 242 -8.95 0.75 -18.31
CA SER A 242 -8.55 0.30 -19.64
C SER A 242 -7.56 -0.86 -19.56
N THR A 243 -6.54 -0.77 -18.69
CA THR A 243 -5.53 -1.83 -18.53
C THR A 243 -6.14 -3.07 -17.88
N ALA A 244 -6.90 -2.92 -16.80
CA ALA A 244 -7.57 -4.03 -16.12
C ALA A 244 -8.51 -4.82 -17.03
N LEU A 245 -9.22 -4.16 -17.95
CA LEU A 245 -10.02 -4.83 -18.97
C LEU A 245 -9.18 -5.57 -20.01
N ALA A 246 -8.06 -4.98 -20.45
CA ALA A 246 -7.15 -5.60 -21.41
C ALA A 246 -6.52 -6.88 -20.85
N PHE A 247 -6.13 -6.87 -19.57
CA PHE A 247 -5.54 -8.02 -18.86
C PHE A 247 -6.56 -8.93 -18.17
N ARG A 248 -7.86 -8.58 -18.21
CA ARG A 248 -8.98 -9.29 -17.58
C ARG A 248 -8.87 -9.45 -16.05
N GLU A 249 -8.19 -8.54 -15.38
CA GLU A 249 -7.97 -8.56 -13.92
C GLU A 249 -9.29 -8.54 -13.14
N THR A 250 -10.27 -7.81 -13.65
CA THR A 250 -11.62 -7.67 -13.04
C THR A 250 -12.65 -8.64 -13.64
N ARG A 251 -12.20 -9.68 -14.35
CA ARG A 251 -13.09 -10.68 -15.00
C ARG A 251 -14.14 -10.04 -15.94
N GLY A 252 -13.79 -8.90 -16.55
CA GLY A 252 -14.62 -8.18 -17.51
C GLY A 252 -15.50 -7.08 -16.93
N GLN A 253 -15.44 -6.81 -15.62
CA GLN A 253 -16.12 -5.66 -15.03
C GLN A 253 -15.36 -4.36 -15.36
N ALA A 254 -16.08 -3.31 -15.76
CA ALA A 254 -15.50 -2.01 -16.11
C ALA A 254 -15.06 -1.21 -14.85
N GLY A 255 -14.02 -1.70 -14.19
CA GLY A 255 -13.37 -1.15 -13.01
C GLY A 255 -11.91 -1.59 -12.97
N PHE A 256 -11.18 -1.18 -11.93
CA PHE A 256 -9.85 -1.69 -11.61
C PHE A 256 -9.78 -2.03 -10.11
N LEU A 257 -8.82 -2.86 -9.72
CA LEU A 257 -8.66 -3.30 -8.34
C LEU A 257 -7.89 -2.24 -7.54
N VAL A 258 -8.44 -1.81 -6.40
CA VAL A 258 -7.77 -0.88 -5.47
C VAL A 258 -7.24 -1.64 -4.25
N HIS A 259 -6.18 -2.42 -4.45
CA HIS A 259 -5.73 -3.38 -3.44
C HIS A 259 -5.28 -2.70 -2.15
N ASP A 260 -4.41 -1.70 -2.30
CA ASP A 260 -3.70 -1.06 -1.20
C ASP A 260 -4.60 -0.29 -0.25
N ALA A 261 -5.72 0.22 -0.77
CA ALA A 261 -6.73 0.94 0.02
C ALA A 261 -7.24 0.10 1.20
N ALA A 262 -7.27 -1.24 1.07
CA ALA A 262 -7.72 -2.12 2.13
C ALA A 262 -6.82 -2.10 3.38
N THR A 263 -5.54 -1.70 3.26
CA THR A 263 -4.66 -1.52 4.42
C THR A 263 -5.10 -0.34 5.30
N LEU A 264 -5.56 0.75 4.68
CA LEU A 264 -6.12 1.90 5.39
C LEU A 264 -7.50 1.60 5.95
N ALA A 265 -8.31 0.82 5.22
CA ALA A 265 -9.57 0.33 5.74
C ALA A 265 -9.37 -0.47 7.04
N TYR A 266 -8.36 -1.33 7.14
CA TYR A 266 -8.03 -1.99 8.40
C TYR A 266 -7.75 -1.01 9.56
N LEU A 267 -6.97 0.04 9.30
CA LEU A 267 -6.55 0.97 10.34
C LEU A 267 -7.68 1.90 10.83
N PHE A 268 -8.52 2.37 9.91
CA PHE A 268 -9.51 3.43 10.18
C PHE A 268 -10.96 2.94 10.18
N HIS A 269 -11.23 1.81 9.51
CA HIS A 269 -12.56 1.21 9.33
C HIS A 269 -12.51 -0.32 9.49
N PRO A 270 -11.95 -0.86 10.59
CA PRO A 270 -11.71 -2.29 10.76
C PRO A 270 -13.00 -3.13 10.69
N GLU A 271 -14.17 -2.53 10.90
CA GLU A 271 -15.47 -3.17 10.75
C GLU A 271 -15.75 -3.68 9.33
N THR A 272 -15.03 -3.18 8.33
CA THR A 272 -15.15 -3.61 6.93
C THR A 272 -14.43 -4.93 6.62
N LEU A 273 -13.67 -5.49 7.57
CA LEU A 273 -12.81 -6.66 7.36
C LEU A 273 -12.98 -7.69 8.47
N LEU A 274 -12.95 -8.97 8.11
CA LEU A 274 -12.88 -10.07 9.07
C LEU A 274 -11.54 -10.80 8.97
N PHE A 275 -10.95 -11.11 10.12
CA PHE A 275 -9.60 -11.63 10.20
C PHE A 275 -9.53 -13.02 10.82
N ARG A 276 -8.51 -13.78 10.41
CA ARG A 276 -8.07 -15.01 11.05
C ARG A 276 -6.64 -14.85 11.52
N ARG A 277 -6.36 -15.20 12.78
CA ARG A 277 -4.99 -15.30 13.29
C ARG A 277 -4.35 -16.60 12.80
N GLY A 278 -3.12 -16.52 12.30
CA GLY A 278 -2.41 -17.67 11.75
C GLY A 278 -0.90 -17.51 11.74
N ARG A 279 -0.22 -18.61 11.41
CA ARG A 279 1.20 -18.58 11.04
C ARG A 279 1.30 -18.55 9.53
N VAL A 280 1.87 -17.48 9.01
CA VAL A 280 2.18 -17.29 7.59
C VAL A 280 3.66 -17.56 7.39
N GLN A 281 3.98 -18.31 6.34
CA GLN A 281 5.35 -18.54 5.88
C GLN A 281 5.44 -18.22 4.40
N VAL A 282 6.61 -17.82 3.92
CA VAL A 282 6.84 -17.56 2.49
C VAL A 282 7.69 -18.69 1.92
N GLU A 283 7.26 -19.28 0.82
CA GLU A 283 8.06 -20.27 0.09
C GLU A 283 9.13 -19.56 -0.75
N THR A 284 10.40 -19.91 -0.55
CA THR A 284 11.54 -19.22 -1.18
C THR A 284 12.36 -20.12 -2.13
N LYS A 285 12.09 -21.42 -2.21
CA LYS A 285 12.94 -22.36 -2.95
C LYS A 285 12.22 -23.13 -4.05
N GLY A 286 10.89 -23.28 -3.93
CA GLY A 286 10.10 -24.06 -4.86
C GLY A 286 10.11 -23.50 -6.29
N LYS A 287 10.38 -24.35 -7.28
CA LYS A 287 10.37 -23.98 -8.70
C LYS A 287 9.05 -23.37 -9.18
N TRP A 288 7.93 -23.83 -8.61
CA TRP A 288 6.57 -23.43 -9.03
C TRP A 288 5.81 -22.62 -7.98
N THR A 289 6.41 -22.45 -6.80
CA THR A 289 5.73 -21.92 -5.61
C THR A 289 6.56 -20.88 -4.89
N ARG A 290 7.71 -20.45 -5.41
CA ARG A 290 8.46 -19.31 -4.86
C ARG A 290 7.54 -18.07 -4.83
N GLY A 291 7.55 -17.37 -3.69
CA GLY A 291 6.64 -16.25 -3.42
C GLY A 291 5.27 -16.65 -2.87
N LYS A 292 4.95 -17.95 -2.75
CA LYS A 292 3.69 -18.38 -2.16
C LYS A 292 3.64 -18.07 -0.67
N THR A 293 2.58 -17.39 -0.23
CA THR A 293 2.22 -17.26 1.19
C THR A 293 1.48 -18.51 1.66
N VAL A 294 2.08 -19.23 2.60
CA VAL A 294 1.56 -20.49 3.14
C VAL A 294 0.92 -20.25 4.50
N LEU A 295 -0.36 -20.59 4.61
CA LEU A 295 -1.10 -20.63 5.88
C LEU A 295 -1.51 -22.08 6.19
N ASP A 296 -1.10 -22.60 7.35
CA ASP A 296 -1.56 -23.92 7.78
C ASP A 296 -3.02 -23.88 8.24
N ARG A 297 -3.93 -24.30 7.36
CA ARG A 297 -5.39 -24.30 7.60
C ARG A 297 -5.93 -25.58 8.23
N ARG A 298 -5.11 -26.63 8.41
CA ARG A 298 -5.54 -27.93 8.95
C ARG A 298 -6.09 -27.77 10.37
N HIS A 299 -6.98 -28.67 10.80
CA HIS A 299 -7.57 -28.64 12.14
C HIS A 299 -6.58 -29.18 13.19
N SER A 300 -5.67 -28.31 13.66
CA SER A 300 -4.67 -28.61 14.69
C SER A 300 -4.30 -27.35 15.46
N ALA A 301 -3.80 -27.50 16.68
CA ALA A 301 -3.26 -26.39 17.46
C ALA A 301 -2.12 -25.73 16.68
N LYS A 302 -2.22 -24.42 16.46
CA LYS A 302 -1.20 -23.63 15.77
C LYS A 302 -0.22 -23.09 16.78
N VAL A 303 1.06 -23.33 16.56
CA VAL A 303 2.14 -22.79 17.38
C VAL A 303 2.69 -21.53 16.73
N GLN A 304 2.87 -20.48 17.53
CA GLN A 304 3.51 -19.21 17.15
C GLN A 304 2.86 -18.52 15.93
N PRO A 305 1.60 -18.05 16.04
CA PRO A 305 1.02 -17.23 14.99
C PRO A 305 1.73 -15.88 14.89
N ASN A 306 2.12 -15.48 13.68
CA ASN A 306 2.82 -14.22 13.39
C ASN A 306 1.94 -13.16 12.73
N ALA A 307 0.78 -13.53 12.16
CA ALA A 307 -0.05 -12.62 11.39
C ALA A 307 -1.57 -12.75 11.65
N TRP A 308 -2.26 -11.62 11.58
CA TRP A 308 -3.70 -11.55 11.31
C TRP A 308 -3.89 -11.47 9.80
N ILE A 309 -4.67 -12.37 9.21
CA ILE A 309 -4.92 -12.42 7.77
C ILE A 309 -6.37 -12.01 7.51
N ALA A 310 -6.59 -11.01 6.66
CA ALA A 310 -7.95 -10.66 6.22
C ALA A 310 -8.52 -11.79 5.35
N MET A 311 -9.73 -12.23 5.70
CA MET A 311 -10.43 -13.35 5.08
C MET A 311 -11.68 -12.92 4.32
N GLU A 312 -12.37 -11.90 4.81
CA GLU A 312 -13.61 -11.39 4.22
C GLU A 312 -13.59 -9.85 4.25
N VAL A 313 -14.31 -9.25 3.31
CA VAL A 313 -14.42 -7.79 3.18
C VAL A 313 -15.85 -7.38 2.83
N ASP A 314 -16.35 -6.35 3.49
CA ASP A 314 -17.51 -5.57 3.04
C ASP A 314 -17.04 -4.57 1.98
N SER A 315 -16.90 -5.06 0.74
CA SER A 315 -16.38 -4.27 -0.37
C SER A 315 -17.27 -3.07 -0.70
N VAL A 316 -18.58 -3.18 -0.50
CA VAL A 316 -19.53 -2.11 -0.77
C VAL A 316 -19.31 -0.95 0.19
N ASN A 317 -19.23 -1.24 1.49
CA ASN A 317 -19.02 -0.20 2.49
C ASN A 317 -17.61 0.40 2.39
N LEU A 318 -16.58 -0.44 2.21
CA LEU A 318 -15.20 0.04 2.06
C LEU A 318 -15.06 1.01 0.88
N LEU A 319 -15.57 0.64 -0.31
CA LEU A 319 -15.53 1.51 -1.49
C LEU A 319 -16.35 2.79 -1.29
N ALA A 320 -17.48 2.71 -0.57
CA ALA A 320 -18.28 3.90 -0.25
C ALA A 320 -17.51 4.87 0.66
N ILE A 321 -16.83 4.36 1.69
CA ILE A 321 -15.99 5.14 2.60
C ILE A 321 -14.83 5.80 1.84
N LEU A 322 -14.09 5.02 1.04
CA LEU A 322 -12.99 5.53 0.21
C LEU A 322 -13.46 6.72 -0.64
N ILE A 323 -14.63 6.63 -1.27
CA ILE A 323 -15.19 7.73 -2.08
C ILE A 323 -15.47 8.96 -1.21
N GLU A 324 -16.07 8.81 -0.03
CA GLU A 324 -16.39 9.94 0.85
C GLU A 324 -15.12 10.61 1.41
N ASP A 325 -14.10 9.84 1.75
CA ASP A 325 -12.83 10.40 2.21
C ASP A 325 -12.05 11.06 1.08
N LEU A 326 -12.02 10.49 -0.13
CA LEU A 326 -11.41 11.17 -1.27
C LEU A 326 -12.11 12.49 -1.60
N LYS A 327 -13.45 12.58 -1.40
CA LYS A 327 -14.17 13.85 -1.52
C LYS A 327 -13.67 14.87 -0.50
N TYR A 328 -13.38 14.47 0.73
CA TYR A 328 -12.85 15.39 1.76
C TYR A 328 -11.57 16.08 1.28
N LEU A 329 -10.68 15.34 0.63
CA LEU A 329 -9.39 15.85 0.14
C LEU A 329 -9.50 16.97 -0.91
N ILE A 330 -10.61 17.02 -1.66
CA ILE A 330 -10.85 17.96 -2.76
C ILE A 330 -11.92 19.01 -2.45
N ARG A 331 -12.60 18.90 -1.29
CA ARG A 331 -13.51 19.95 -0.83
C ARG A 331 -12.70 21.23 -0.67
N SER A 332 -13.22 22.33 -1.20
CA SER A 332 -12.63 23.63 -0.98
C SER A 332 -12.51 23.86 0.53
N THR A 333 -11.29 23.97 1.04
CA THR A 333 -11.06 24.68 2.29
C THR A 333 -11.47 26.12 1.98
N ASN A 334 -12.66 26.54 2.43
CA ASN A 334 -12.99 27.96 2.36
C ASN A 334 -11.84 28.74 3.05
N PRO A 335 -11.34 29.80 2.41
CA PRO A 335 -10.25 30.61 2.94
C PRO A 335 -10.59 31.26 4.28
#